data_AF-A0A6P0SEZ2-F1
#
_entry.id   AF-A0A6P0SEZ2-F1
#
_cell.length_a   1.000
_cell.length_b   1.000
_cell.length_c   1.000
_cell.angle_alpha   90.00
_cell.angle_beta   90.00
_cell.angle_gamma   90.00
#
_symmetry.space_group_name_H-M   'P 1'
#
loop_
_entity.id
_entity.type
_entity.pdbx_description
1 polymer ?
#
loop_
_entity_poly.entity_id
_entity_poly.type
_entity_poly.pdbx_seq_one_letter_code
_entity_poly.pdbx_strand_id
1 'polypeptide(L)' 'PVRLESEIAFKLHSMGLVHLQGNEVTPRCNLYQQYFRDRLASE' A
#
# COMPACT_ATOMS: atom_id res chain seq x y z
N PRO A 1 -3.03 7.45 3.65
CA PRO A 1 -1.62 7.34 3.18
C PRO A 1 -0.81 6.73 4.32
N VAL A 2 0.10 5.81 4.01
CA VAL A 2 0.98 5.16 5.01
C VAL A 2 2.42 5.37 4.57
N ARG A 3 3.32 5.63 5.52
CA ARG A 3 4.76 5.69 5.23
C ARG A 3 5.34 4.30 5.30
N LEU A 4 6.00 3.89 4.23
CA LEU A 4 6.71 2.62 4.14
C LEU A 4 8.17 2.91 3.79
N GLU A 5 9.04 1.97 4.14
CA GLU A 5 10.41 2.00 3.65
C GLU A 5 10.41 1.99 2.12
N SER A 6 11.34 2.75 1.53
CA SER A 6 11.35 2.98 0.08
C SER A 6 11.37 1.68 -0.72
N GLU A 7 12.13 0.67 -0.27
CA GLU A 7 12.20 -0.63 -0.95
C GLU A 7 10.83 -1.33 -1.00
N ILE A 8 10.09 -1.35 0.11
CA ILE A 8 8.76 -1.94 0.20
C ILE A 8 7.76 -1.14 -0.65
N ALA A 9 7.83 0.19 -0.57
CA ALA A 9 6.98 1.09 -1.32
C ALA A 9 7.15 0.91 -2.84
N PHE A 10 8.39 0.80 -3.31
CA PHE A 10 8.70 0.52 -4.73
C PHE A 10 8.17 -0.85 -5.17
N LYS A 11 8.37 -1.91 -4.38
CA LYS A 11 7.83 -3.24 -4.70
C LYS A 11 6.30 -3.22 -4.86
N LEU A 12 5.59 -2.62 -3.91
CA LEU A 12 4.13 -2.50 -3.96
C LEU A 12 3.66 -1.67 -5.16
N HIS A 13 4.40 -0.63 -5.51
CA HIS A 13 4.12 0.19 -6.69
C HIS A 13 4.33 -0.58 -8.00
N SER A 14 5.44 -1.32 -8.12
CA SER A 14 5.76 -2.17 -9.28
C SER A 14 4.75 -3.29 -9.48
N MET A 15 4.18 -3.85 -8.39
CA MET A 15 3.08 -4.81 -8.46
C MET A 15 1.73 -4.17 -8.82
N GLY A 16 1.65 -2.84 -8.90
CA GLY A 16 0.43 -2.13 -9.22
C GLY A 16 -0.61 -2.08 -8.09
N LEU A 17 -0.19 -2.30 -6.84
CA LEU A 17 -1.10 -2.35 -5.69
C LEU A 17 -1.32 -0.97 -5.06
N VAL A 18 -0.30 -0.12 -5.11
CA VAL A 18 -0.32 1.23 -4.50
C VAL A 18 0.14 2.32 -5.46
N HIS A 19 -0.28 3.54 -5.19
CA HIS A 19 0.35 4.76 -5.68
C HIS A 19 1.46 5.17 -4.72
N LEU A 20 2.57 5.62 -5.29
CA LEU A 20 3.70 6.16 -4.54
C LEU A 20 3.68 7.69 -4.69
N GLN A 21 3.68 8.40 -3.57
CA GLN A 21 3.75 9.85 -3.52
C GLN A 21 4.85 10.26 -2.54
N GLY A 22 6.07 10.43 -3.06
CA GLY A 22 7.26 10.58 -2.22
C GLY A 22 7.51 9.33 -1.38
N ASN A 23 7.52 9.49 -0.05
CA ASN A 23 7.68 8.38 0.91
C ASN A 23 6.33 7.83 1.43
N GLU A 24 5.22 8.24 0.83
CA GLU A 24 3.88 7.82 1.22
C GLU A 24 3.26 6.92 0.16
N VAL A 25 2.53 5.90 0.62
CA VAL A 25 1.77 5.00 -0.24
C VAL A 25 0.28 5.14 -0.01
N THR A 26 -0.50 5.01 -1.08
CA THR A 26 -1.95 4.91 -1.03
C THR A 26 -2.43 3.73 -1.89
N PRO A 27 -3.40 2.91 -1.43
CA PRO A 27 -3.96 1.84 -2.26
C PRO A 27 -4.50 2.39 -3.58
N ARG A 28 -4.29 1.68 -4.70
CA ARG A 28 -4.79 2.15 -6.01
C ARG A 28 -6.31 2.12 -6.12
N CYS A 29 -6.97 1.25 -5.36
CA CYS A 29 -8.42 1.09 -5.37
C CYS A 29 -8.95 0.64 -4.01
N ASN A 30 -10.26 0.81 -3.83
CA ASN A 30 -10.96 0.43 -2.60
C ASN A 30 -10.85 -1.07 -2.28
N LEU A 31 -10.73 -1.93 -3.31
CA LEU A 31 -10.57 -3.36 -3.12
C LEU A 31 -9.26 -3.69 -2.37
N TYR A 32 -8.13 -3.10 -2.79
CA TYR A 32 -6.86 -3.31 -2.09
C TYR A 32 -6.87 -2.67 -0.70
N GLN A 33 -7.54 -1.53 -0.54
CA GLN A 33 -7.72 -0.94 0.78
C GLN A 33 -8.49 -1.89 1.74
N GLN A 34 -9.58 -2.49 1.28
CA GLN A 34 -10.35 -3.47 2.07
C GLN A 34 -9.53 -4.73 2.33
N TYR A 35 -8.90 -5.30 1.31
CA TYR A 35 -8.06 -6.49 1.44
C TYR A 35 -6.92 -6.32 2.45
N PHE A 36 -6.19 -5.19 2.38
CA PHE A 36 -5.13 -4.90 3.35
C PHE A 36 -5.70 -4.63 4.73
N ARG A 37 -6.83 -3.91 4.83
CA ARG A 37 -7.51 -3.68 6.11
C ARG A 37 -7.92 -5.00 6.75
N ASP A 38 -8.58 -5.88 6.03
CA ASP A 38 -9.13 -7.13 6.58
C ASP A 38 -8.02 -8.12 6.95
N ARG A 39 -6.92 -8.17 6.18
CA ARG A 39 -5.78 -9.08 6.44
C ARG A 39 -4.74 -8.53 7.42
N LEU A 40 -4.64 -7.21 7.58
CA LEU A 40 -3.66 -6.58 8.48
C LEU A 40 -4.30 -6.01 9.76
N ALA A 41 -5.63 -5.92 9.85
CA ALA A 41 -6.34 -5.53 11.09
C ALA A 41 -6.62 -6.70 12.03
N SER A 42 -6.24 -7.93 11.67
CA SER A 42 -6.26 -9.07 12.58
C SER A 42 -4.96 -9.12 13.40
N GLU A 43 -4.89 -8.26 14.42
CA GLU A 43 -4.10 -8.49 15.64
C GLU A 43 -5.06 -8.52 16.83
#